data_AF-A0A820NE62-F1
#
_entry.id   AF-A0A820NE62-F1
#
_cell.length_a   1.000
_cell.length_b   1.000
_cell.length_c   1.000
_cell.angle_alpha   90.00
_cell.angle_beta   90.00
_cell.angle_gamma   90.00
#
_symmetry.space_group_name_H-M   'P 1'
#
loop_
_entity.id
_entity.type
_entity.pdbx_description
1 polymer ?
#
loop_
_entity_poly.entity_id
_entity_poly.type
_entity_poly.pdbx_seq_one_letter_code
_entity_poly.pdbx_strand_id
1 'polypeptide(L)'
;LDAERNEQTLQQAVHKGKVLETTYNELNEAMENYVRLPSQQFANLVKRYIHFRKATELEDRIQSDIYDNETKDVLEKMESFCERRADEISKQMLGIRQERTHLAEVLTEKFDNLEDENSIFLIRPLYSYQGR
;
A
#
# COMPACT_ATOMS: atom_id res chain seq x y z
N LEU A 1 -15.99 3.13 -6.83
CA LEU A 1 -15.19 3.20 -5.58
C LEU A 1 -15.44 4.54 -4.87
N ASP A 2 -15.17 4.65 -3.57
CA ASP A 2 -15.42 5.91 -2.82
C ASP A 2 -14.67 7.11 -3.41
N ALA A 3 -13.43 6.91 -3.87
CA ALA A 3 -12.63 7.94 -4.53
C ALA A 3 -13.28 8.48 -5.82
N GLU A 4 -13.82 7.61 -6.68
CA GLU A 4 -14.52 8.01 -7.92
C GLU A 4 -15.80 8.82 -7.59
N ARG A 5 -16.51 8.44 -6.53
CA ARG A 5 -17.69 9.19 -6.08
C ARG A 5 -17.31 10.56 -5.53
N ASN A 6 -16.21 10.65 -4.79
CA ASN A 6 -15.68 11.92 -4.29
C ASN A 6 -15.21 12.81 -5.45
N GLU A 7 -14.54 12.24 -6.46
CA GLU A 7 -14.11 12.96 -7.66
C GLU A 7 -15.30 13.57 -8.40
N GLN A 8 -16.35 12.78 -8.66
CA GLN A 8 -17.57 13.29 -9.30
C GLN A 8 -18.22 14.42 -8.49
N THR A 9 -18.22 14.29 -7.15
CA THR A 9 -18.78 15.31 -6.25
C THR A 9 -17.97 16.60 -6.31
N LEU A 10 -16.64 16.51 -6.33
CA LEU A 10 -15.75 17.65 -6.47
C LEU A 10 -15.87 18.32 -7.84
N GLN A 11 -15.94 17.55 -8.93
CA GLN A 11 -16.15 18.09 -10.28
C GLN A 11 -17.46 18.91 -10.36
N GLN A 12 -18.55 18.40 -9.78
CA GLN A 12 -19.80 19.14 -9.68
C GLN A 12 -19.67 20.42 -8.84
N ALA A 13 -18.87 20.39 -7.77
CA ALA A 13 -18.63 21.55 -6.93
C ALA A 13 -17.80 22.64 -7.64
N VAL A 14 -16.80 22.25 -8.44
CA VAL A 14 -16.03 23.15 -9.32
C VAL A 14 -16.96 23.78 -10.35
N HIS A 15 -17.80 22.98 -11.02
CA HIS A 15 -18.77 23.52 -11.98
C HIS A 15 -19.77 24.51 -11.36
N LYS A 16 -20.10 24.33 -10.08
CA LYS A 16 -20.97 25.25 -9.32
C LYS A 16 -20.20 26.44 -8.72
N GLY A 17 -18.90 26.56 -8.96
CA GLY A 17 -18.06 27.63 -8.42
C GLY A 17 -17.85 27.57 -6.90
N LYS A 18 -18.13 26.42 -6.28
CA LYS A 18 -17.96 26.23 -4.83
C LYS A 18 -16.53 25.84 -4.45
N VAL A 19 -15.76 25.31 -5.39
CA VAL A 19 -14.39 24.84 -5.16
C VAL A 19 -13.52 25.36 -6.29
N LEU A 20 -12.33 25.84 -5.94
CA LEU A 20 -11.32 26.25 -6.92
C LEU A 20 -10.74 25.03 -7.63
N GLU A 21 -10.42 25.20 -8.91
CA GLU A 21 -9.82 24.14 -9.73
C GLU A 21 -8.47 23.66 -9.17
N THR A 22 -7.71 24.56 -8.52
CA THR A 22 -6.47 24.22 -7.81
C THR A 22 -6.71 23.24 -6.67
N THR A 23 -7.72 23.51 -5.83
CA THR A 23 -8.11 22.65 -4.71
C THR A 23 -8.60 21.29 -5.21
N TYR A 24 -9.32 21.26 -6.33
CA TYR A 24 -9.72 20.01 -6.99
C TYR A 24 -8.51 19.18 -7.40
N ASN A 25 -7.55 19.77 -8.12
CA ASN A 25 -6.38 19.06 -8.62
C ASN A 25 -5.55 18.47 -7.47
N GLU A 26 -5.29 19.24 -6.42
CA GLU A 26 -4.56 18.77 -5.23
C GLU A 26 -5.26 17.59 -4.54
N LEU A 27 -6.59 17.68 -4.36
CA LEU A 27 -7.36 16.63 -3.72
C LEU A 27 -7.45 15.38 -4.58
N ASN A 28 -7.60 15.54 -5.88
CA ASN A 28 -7.67 14.42 -6.81
C ASN A 28 -6.34 13.65 -6.84
N GLU A 29 -5.21 14.37 -6.88
CA GLU A 29 -3.87 13.77 -6.81
C GLU A 29 -3.66 13.04 -5.48
N ALA A 30 -4.05 13.64 -4.35
CA ALA A 30 -3.95 13.00 -3.04
C ALA A 30 -4.81 11.73 -2.94
N MET A 31 -6.04 11.75 -3.48
CA MET A 31 -6.93 10.59 -3.53
C MET A 31 -6.37 9.49 -4.43
N GLU A 32 -5.85 9.82 -5.61
CA GLU A 32 -5.24 8.87 -6.53
C GLU A 32 -4.04 8.18 -5.89
N ASN A 33 -3.14 8.95 -5.25
CA ASN A 33 -2.00 8.42 -4.52
C ASN A 33 -2.44 7.48 -3.40
N TYR A 34 -3.46 7.86 -2.61
CA TYR A 34 -4.00 7.02 -1.54
C TYR A 34 -4.55 5.68 -2.06
N VAL A 35 -5.27 5.68 -3.19
CA VAL A 35 -5.84 4.46 -3.80
C VAL A 35 -4.76 3.58 -4.45
N ARG A 36 -3.65 4.16 -4.91
CA ARG A 36 -2.55 3.41 -5.53
C ARG A 36 -1.74 2.58 -4.53
N LEU A 37 -1.58 3.05 -3.29
CA LEU A 37 -0.75 2.41 -2.27
C LEU A 37 -1.14 0.95 -1.95
N PRO A 38 -2.44 0.60 -1.76
CA PRO A 38 -2.86 -0.79 -1.61
C PRO A 38 -2.41 -1.72 -2.75
N SER A 39 -2.42 -1.23 -4.00
CA SER A 39 -1.99 -2.02 -5.16
C SER A 39 -0.49 -2.32 -5.10
N GLN A 40 0.32 -1.35 -4.67
CA GLN A 40 1.75 -1.54 -4.45
C GLN A 40 2.02 -2.54 -3.31
N GLN A 41 1.25 -2.44 -2.22
CA GLN A 41 1.34 -3.38 -1.09
C GLN A 41 1.01 -4.81 -1.54
N PHE A 42 -0.05 -4.99 -2.33
CA PHE A 42 -0.43 -6.29 -2.86
C PHE A 42 0.65 -6.87 -3.78
N ALA A 43 1.23 -6.06 -4.68
CA ALA A 43 2.32 -6.50 -5.55
C ALA A 43 3.54 -7.00 -4.74
N ASN A 44 3.89 -6.32 -3.65
CA ASN A 44 4.98 -6.72 -2.76
C ASN A 44 4.66 -8.03 -2.01
N LEU A 45 3.41 -8.21 -1.57
CA LEU A 45 2.95 -9.46 -0.93
C LEU A 45 3.04 -10.64 -1.91
N VAL A 46 2.60 -10.46 -3.15
CA VAL A 46 2.69 -11.48 -4.21
C VAL A 46 4.16 -11.82 -4.50
N LYS A 47 5.04 -10.82 -4.63
CA LYS A 47 6.49 -11.06 -4.81
C LYS A 47 7.07 -11.90 -3.67
N ARG A 48 6.75 -11.54 -2.42
CA ARG A 48 7.20 -12.29 -1.23
C ARG A 48 6.71 -13.74 -1.26
N TYR A 49 5.44 -13.95 -1.61
CA TYR A 49 4.87 -15.29 -1.71
C TYR A 49 5.56 -16.14 -2.80
N ILE A 50 5.74 -15.60 -4.00
CA ILE A 50 6.43 -16.30 -5.10
C ILE A 50 7.85 -16.69 -4.67
N HIS A 51 8.55 -15.77 -4.02
CA HIS A 51 9.90 -16.00 -3.54
C HIS A 51 9.98 -17.08 -2.47
N PHE A 52 9.05 -17.08 -1.50
CA PHE A 52 8.94 -18.12 -0.49
C PHE A 52 8.67 -19.49 -1.13
N ARG A 53 7.68 -19.57 -2.03
CA ARG A 53 7.33 -20.81 -2.73
C ARG A 53 8.50 -21.40 -3.50
N LYS A 54 9.27 -20.57 -4.22
CA LYS A 54 10.46 -21.02 -4.95
C LYS A 54 11.56 -21.54 -4.03
N ALA A 55 11.74 -20.93 -2.85
CA ALA A 55 12.74 -21.38 -1.88
C ALA A 55 12.35 -22.74 -1.29
N THR A 56 11.09 -22.91 -0.88
CA THR A 56 10.56 -24.18 -0.37
C THR A 56 10.64 -25.29 -1.42
N GLU A 57 10.24 -25.03 -2.66
CA GLU A 57 10.31 -26.02 -3.75
C GLU A 57 11.75 -26.45 -4.08
N LEU A 58 12.73 -25.56 -3.90
CA LEU A 58 14.13 -25.87 -4.07
C LEU A 58 14.66 -26.72 -2.91
N GLU A 59 14.29 -26.36 -1.68
CA GLU A 59 14.64 -27.12 -0.48
C GLU A 59 14.09 -28.54 -0.54
N ASP A 60 12.81 -28.71 -0.88
CA ASP A 60 12.15 -30.02 -1.01
C ASP A 60 12.87 -30.94 -2.02
N ARG A 61 13.31 -30.38 -3.17
CA ARG A 61 14.04 -31.12 -4.21
C ARG A 61 15.46 -31.49 -3.80
N ILE A 62 16.15 -30.58 -3.11
CA ILE A 62 17.52 -30.82 -2.66
C ILE A 62 17.52 -31.87 -1.55
N GLN A 63 16.60 -31.77 -0.58
CA GLN A 63 16.46 -32.75 0.49
C GLN A 63 16.12 -34.16 -0.02
N SER A 64 15.41 -34.28 -1.15
CA SER A 64 15.09 -35.59 -1.73
C SER A 64 16.26 -36.26 -2.48
N ASP A 65 17.23 -35.49 -3.00
CA ASP A 65 18.25 -36.00 -3.92
C ASP A 65 19.66 -36.09 -3.32
N ILE A 66 20.11 -35.10 -2.52
CA ILE A 66 21.49 -35.01 -2.01
C ILE A 66 21.46 -34.36 -0.62
N TYR A 67 21.78 -35.14 0.43
CA TYR A 67 21.80 -34.66 1.81
C TYR A 67 23.20 -34.84 2.43
N ASP A 68 24.16 -34.05 1.96
CA ASP A 68 25.48 -33.93 2.58
C ASP A 68 25.65 -32.61 3.33
N ASN A 69 26.72 -32.51 4.13
CA ASN A 69 26.96 -31.35 4.98
C ASN A 69 27.24 -30.07 4.17
N GLU A 70 27.85 -30.18 2.98
CA GLU A 70 28.09 -29.02 2.11
C GLU A 70 26.78 -28.45 1.55
N THR A 71 25.86 -29.33 1.17
CA THR A 71 24.52 -28.95 0.71
C THR A 71 23.74 -28.26 1.83
N LYS A 72 23.85 -28.75 3.07
CA LYS A 72 23.24 -28.12 4.24
C LYS A 72 23.76 -26.70 4.48
N ASP A 73 25.08 -26.51 4.45
CA ASP A 73 25.70 -25.17 4.60
C ASP A 73 25.24 -24.18 3.52
N VAL A 74 25.01 -24.65 2.29
CA VAL A 74 24.48 -23.82 1.20
C VAL A 74 23.01 -23.46 1.45
N LEU A 75 22.18 -24.40 1.92
CA LEU A 75 20.79 -24.14 2.27
C LEU A 75 20.65 -23.12 3.41
N GLU A 76 21.46 -23.24 4.48
CA GLU A 76 21.47 -22.27 5.58
C GLU A 76 21.85 -20.86 5.10
N LYS A 77 22.83 -20.75 4.20
CA LYS A 77 23.18 -19.46 3.57
C LYS A 77 22.01 -18.92 2.73
N MET A 78 21.34 -19.78 1.96
CA MET A 78 20.19 -19.40 1.14
C MET A 78 19.02 -18.89 1.98
N GLU A 79 18.76 -19.53 3.12
CA GLU A 79 17.76 -19.11 4.09
C GLU A 79 18.07 -17.71 4.62
N SER A 80 19.33 -17.45 5.02
CA SER A 80 19.75 -16.12 5.49
C SER A 80 19.56 -15.02 4.43
N PHE A 81 19.74 -15.33 3.14
CA PHE A 81 19.45 -14.39 2.05
C PHE A 81 17.94 -14.16 1.89
N CYS A 82 17.13 -15.20 2.06
CA CYS A 82 15.68 -15.09 1.99
C CYS A 82 15.12 -14.24 3.14
N GLU A 83 15.65 -14.41 4.36
CA GLU A 83 15.32 -13.59 5.53
C GLU A 83 15.65 -12.12 5.29
N ARG A 84 16.89 -11.81 4.88
CA ARG A 84 17.30 -10.43 4.57
C ARG A 84 16.40 -9.77 3.54
N ARG A 85 16.04 -10.49 2.47
CA ARG A 85 15.10 -9.98 1.46
C ARG A 85 13.70 -9.79 2.04
N ALA A 86 13.23 -10.69 2.91
CA ALA A 86 11.93 -10.56 3.56
C ALA A 86 11.88 -9.32 4.48
N ASP A 87 13.00 -8.99 5.15
CA ASP A 87 13.15 -7.77 5.94
C ASP A 87 13.08 -6.51 5.09
N GLU A 88 13.78 -6.49 3.94
CA GLU A 88 13.73 -5.38 2.99
C GLU A 88 12.30 -5.14 2.47
N ILE A 89 11.59 -6.20 2.09
CA ILE A 89 10.19 -6.11 1.67
C ILE A 89 9.31 -5.62 2.84
N SER A 90 9.56 -6.09 4.06
CA SER A 90 8.82 -5.65 5.25
C SER A 90 9.02 -4.17 5.55
N LYS A 91 10.24 -3.65 5.40
CA LYS A 91 10.54 -2.21 5.50
C LYS A 91 9.80 -1.40 4.44
N GLN A 92 9.77 -1.87 3.19
CA GLN A 92 9.01 -1.21 2.12
C GLN A 92 7.50 -1.19 2.41
N MET A 93 6.93 -2.31 2.88
CA MET A 93 5.53 -2.39 3.27
C MET A 93 5.19 -1.47 4.45
N LEU A 94 6.10 -1.32 5.42
CA LEU A 94 5.93 -0.37 6.52
C LEU A 94 5.89 1.07 6.00
N GLY A 95 6.79 1.44 5.08
CA GLY A 95 6.80 2.75 4.45
C GLY A 95 5.49 3.06 3.73
N ILE A 96 5.00 2.13 2.89
CA ILE A 96 3.71 2.25 2.21
C ILE A 96 2.55 2.42 3.22
N ARG A 97 2.59 1.69 4.34
CA ARG A 97 1.55 1.80 5.37
C ARG A 97 1.56 3.16 6.05
N GLN A 98 2.75 3.67 6.39
CA GLN A 98 2.92 4.99 6.99
C GLN A 98 2.46 6.09 6.03
N GLU A 99 2.85 6.02 4.76
CA GLU A 99 2.42 6.96 3.73
C GLU A 99 0.90 6.94 3.54
N ARG A 100 0.28 5.75 3.53
CA ARG A 100 -1.17 5.61 3.42
C ARG A 100 -1.90 6.21 4.62
N THR A 101 -1.38 6.03 5.83
CA THR A 101 -1.94 6.66 7.04
C THR A 101 -1.82 8.18 6.96
N HIS A 102 -0.65 8.69 6.60
CA HIS A 102 -0.42 10.13 6.47
C HIS A 102 -1.36 10.76 5.42
N LEU A 103 -1.49 10.15 4.24
CA LEU A 103 -2.44 10.60 3.22
C LEU A 103 -3.89 10.54 3.71
N ALA A 104 -4.26 9.53 4.52
CA ALA A 104 -5.60 9.46 5.10
C ALA A 104 -5.87 10.63 6.06
N GLU A 105 -4.89 10.99 6.89
CA GLU A 105 -4.97 12.13 7.81
C GLU A 105 -5.13 13.44 7.04
N VAL A 106 -4.24 13.70 6.07
CA VAL A 106 -4.26 14.91 5.23
C VAL A 106 -5.57 15.04 4.45
N LEU A 107 -6.05 13.95 3.84
CA LEU A 107 -7.32 13.93 3.12
C LEU A 107 -8.51 14.16 4.07
N THR A 108 -8.48 13.59 5.28
CA THR A 108 -9.54 13.80 6.28
C THR A 108 -9.63 15.28 6.66
N GLU A 109 -8.49 15.89 7.00
CA GLU A 109 -8.43 17.32 7.34
C GLU A 109 -8.93 18.21 6.18
N LYS A 110 -8.48 17.93 4.95
CA LYS A 110 -8.94 18.70 3.78
C LYS A 110 -10.43 18.49 3.50
N PHE A 111 -10.98 17.29 3.74
CA PHE A 111 -12.40 17.03 3.58
C PHE A 111 -13.23 17.73 4.65
N ASP A 112 -12.76 17.76 5.89
CA ASP A 112 -13.41 18.48 6.99
C ASP A 112 -13.47 19.99 6.67
N ASN A 113 -12.36 20.59 6.24
CA ASN A 113 -12.32 22.01 5.83
C ASN A 113 -13.28 22.30 4.67
N LEU A 114 -13.36 21.41 3.67
CA LEU A 114 -14.30 21.57 2.55
C LEU A 114 -15.77 21.43 2.97
N GLU A 115 -16.04 20.54 3.92
CA GLU A 115 -17.37 20.36 4.48
C GLU A 115 -17.81 21.62 5.23
N ASP A 116 -16.92 22.20 6.02
CA ASP A 116 -17.17 23.43 6.79
C ASP A 116 -17.33 24.68 5.90
N GLU A 117 -16.44 24.86 4.91
CA GLU A 117 -16.45 26.06 4.06
C GLU A 117 -17.54 26.04 2.99
N ASN A 118 -17.81 24.86 2.40
CA ASN A 118 -18.59 24.76 1.17
C ASN A 118 -19.83 23.86 1.29
N SER A 119 -20.03 23.24 2.46
CA SER A 119 -21.08 22.24 2.71
C SER A 119 -21.03 21.07 1.72
N ILE A 120 -19.81 20.64 1.38
CA ILE A 120 -19.56 19.51 0.48
C ILE A 120 -19.11 18.33 1.32
N PHE A 121 -19.93 17.28 1.33
CA PHE A 121 -19.58 16.03 2.00
C PHE A 121 -18.78 15.11 1.07
N LEU A 122 -17.62 14.66 1.55
CA LEU A 122 -16.79 13.66 0.89
C LEU A 122 -16.61 12.44 1.79
N ILE A 123 -16.53 11.25 1.18
CA ILE A 123 -16.33 9.99 1.91
C ILE A 123 -14.87 9.95 2.40
N ARG A 124 -14.68 9.89 3.72
CA ARG A 124 -13.37 9.90 4.35
C ARG A 124 -12.59 8.60 4.07
N PRO A 125 -11.26 8.68 3.91
CA PRO A 125 -10.42 7.50 3.74
C PRO A 125 -10.42 6.60 4.99
N LEU A 126 -10.37 5.30 4.78
CA LEU A 126 -10.34 4.33 5.87
C LEU A 126 -8.93 4.19 6.45
N TYR A 127 -8.81 4.38 7.76
CA TYR A 127 -7.63 4.00 8.52
C TYR A 127 -7.48 2.48 8.51
N SER A 128 -6.29 1.97 8.21
CA SER A 128 -6.04 0.54 8.39
C SER A 128 -6.12 0.22 9.87
N TYR A 129 -6.95 -0.75 10.26
CA TYR A 129 -7.00 -1.25 11.63
C TYR A 129 -5.58 -1.59 12.12
N GLN A 130 -5.12 -0.87 13.13
CA GLN A 130 -3.95 -1.25 13.91
C GLN A 130 -4.48 -2.14 15.03
N GLY A 131 -4.37 -3.45 14.85
CA GLY A 131 -4.64 -4.39 15.93
C GLY A 131 -3.81 -4.01 17.15
N ARG A 132 -4.49 -3.88 18.29
CA ARG A 132 -3.85 -3.70 19.60
C ARG A 132 -3.18 -4.99 20.03
#